data_AF-A0A3D1AUM0-F1
#
_entry.id   AF-A0A3D1AUM0-F1
#
_cell.length_a   1.000
_cell.length_b   1.000
_cell.length_c   1.000
_cell.angle_alpha   90.00
_cell.angle_beta   90.00
_cell.angle_gamma   90.00
#
_symmetry.space_group_name_H-M   'P 1'
#
loop_
_entity.id
_entity.type
_entity.pdbx_description
1 polymer ?
#
loop_
_entity_poly.entity_id
_entity_poly.type
_entity_poly.pdbx_seq_one_letter_code
_entity_poly.pdbx_strand_id
1 'polypeptide(L)'
;DVIVAGEGEIAVEQLMASNFDPSAWAQIPGIIFRGADGKPVRTAATRLIANLDAQPWPDRESIDIPRYMQAWRQHHGTASVSVITARGCPYHCNWCSHSVYGHTHRRRSPGAVADEVEWLLGRYDPDMLWIADDVFTIHPGWLFQYAAELKGRGIRIPF
;
A
#
# COMPACT_ATOMS: atom_id res chain seq x y z
N ASP A 1 4.62 -18.71 -15.27
CA ASP A 1 4.82 -17.37 -14.70
C ASP A 1 3.68 -16.45 -15.06
N VAL A 2 3.28 -15.64 -14.09
CA VAL A 2 2.27 -14.58 -14.23
C VAL A 2 2.84 -13.31 -13.62
N ILE A 3 2.64 -12.18 -14.29
CA ILE A 3 3.02 -10.85 -13.81
C ILE A 3 1.74 -10.11 -13.49
N VAL A 4 1.67 -9.56 -12.28
CA VAL A 4 0.58 -8.67 -11.88
C VAL A 4 0.97 -7.23 -12.21
N ALA A 5 0.09 -6.50 -12.89
CA ALA A 5 0.29 -5.13 -13.35
C ALA A 5 -0.77 -4.20 -12.73
N GLY A 6 -0.30 -3.18 -12.00
CA GLY A 6 -1.15 -2.28 -11.22
C GLY A 6 -1.34 -2.77 -9.78
N GLU A 7 -2.45 -2.38 -9.15
CA GLU A 7 -2.82 -2.85 -7.81
C GLU A 7 -3.10 -4.35 -7.82
N GLY A 8 -2.36 -5.09 -6.99
CA GLY A 8 -2.28 -6.54 -7.09
C GLY A 8 -3.33 -7.30 -6.30
N GLU A 9 -4.02 -6.67 -5.35
CA GLU A 9 -4.89 -7.36 -4.39
C GLU A 9 -5.99 -8.15 -5.09
N ILE A 10 -6.69 -7.54 -6.05
CA ILE A 10 -7.77 -8.19 -6.82
C ILE A 10 -7.23 -9.35 -7.67
N ALA A 11 -6.10 -9.13 -8.35
CA ALA A 11 -5.54 -10.14 -9.24
C ALA A 11 -5.00 -11.34 -8.45
N VAL A 12 -4.29 -11.09 -7.35
CA VAL A 12 -3.76 -12.15 -6.47
C VAL A 12 -4.89 -12.91 -5.80
N GLU A 13 -5.94 -12.24 -5.32
CA GLU A 13 -7.14 -12.89 -4.79
C GLU A 13 -7.76 -13.87 -5.80
N GLN A 14 -7.97 -13.44 -7.05
CA GLN A 14 -8.54 -14.29 -8.09
C GLN A 14 -7.61 -15.42 -8.53
N LEU A 15 -6.30 -15.19 -8.58
CA LEU A 15 -5.30 -16.22 -8.85
C LEU A 15 -5.30 -17.29 -7.76
N MET A 16 -5.39 -16.90 -6.49
CA MET A 16 -5.49 -17.85 -5.37
C MET A 16 -6.82 -18.60 -5.41
N ALA A 17 -7.92 -17.91 -5.68
CA ALA A 17 -9.25 -18.52 -5.77
C ALA A 17 -9.36 -19.55 -6.92
N SER A 18 -8.62 -19.35 -8.01
CA SER A 18 -8.52 -20.33 -9.10
C SER A 18 -7.45 -21.40 -8.86
N ASN A 19 -6.80 -21.42 -7.69
CA ASN A 19 -5.65 -22.28 -7.39
C ASN A 19 -4.54 -22.19 -8.46
N PHE A 20 -4.34 -20.98 -8.98
CA PHE A 20 -3.40 -20.66 -10.05
C PHE A 20 -3.64 -21.44 -11.36
N ASP A 21 -4.86 -21.96 -11.61
CA ASP A 21 -5.19 -22.66 -12.85
C ASP A 21 -5.06 -21.73 -14.08
N PRO A 22 -4.15 -22.05 -15.03
CA PRO A 22 -3.98 -21.26 -16.25
C PRO A 22 -5.23 -21.11 -17.10
N SER A 23 -6.20 -22.04 -16.99
CA SER A 23 -7.46 -21.97 -17.73
C SER A 23 -8.30 -20.75 -17.35
N ALA A 24 -8.14 -20.24 -16.11
CA ALA A 24 -8.87 -19.09 -15.59
C ALA A 24 -8.19 -17.74 -15.91
N TRP A 25 -6.89 -17.73 -16.23
CA TRP A 25 -6.08 -16.50 -16.29
C TRP A 25 -6.61 -15.47 -17.30
N ALA A 26 -7.19 -15.91 -18.42
CA ALA A 26 -7.73 -14.99 -19.42
C ALA A 26 -8.86 -14.08 -18.89
N GLN A 27 -9.51 -14.45 -17.78
CA GLN A 27 -10.61 -13.70 -17.16
C GLN A 27 -10.17 -12.84 -15.98
N ILE A 28 -8.93 -12.99 -15.50
CA ILE A 28 -8.42 -12.24 -14.35
C ILE A 28 -7.88 -10.90 -14.86
N PRO A 29 -8.39 -9.75 -14.42
CA PRO A 29 -7.88 -8.46 -14.86
C PRO A 29 -6.54 -8.14 -14.19
N GLY A 30 -5.71 -7.38 -14.90
CA GLY A 30 -4.44 -6.85 -14.36
C GLY A 30 -3.30 -7.87 -14.38
N ILE A 31 -3.38 -8.93 -15.17
CA ILE A 31 -2.28 -9.90 -15.31
C ILE A 31 -1.72 -10.00 -16.73
N ILE A 32 -0.43 -10.34 -16.80
CA ILE A 32 0.31 -10.66 -18.02
C ILE A 32 0.88 -12.06 -17.86
N PHE A 33 0.63 -12.95 -18.81
CA PHE A 33 1.13 -14.33 -18.78
C PHE A 33 1.60 -14.77 -20.16
N ARG A 34 2.25 -15.94 -20.24
CA ARG A 34 2.70 -16.51 -21.51
C ARG A 34 1.59 -17.36 -22.13
N GLY A 35 1.16 -17.00 -23.34
CA GLY A 35 0.19 -17.78 -24.13
C GLY A 35 0.78 -19.07 -24.68
N ALA A 36 -0.09 -19.94 -25.22
CA ALA A 36 0.30 -21.22 -25.80
C ALA A 36 1.26 -21.08 -27.01
N ASP A 37 1.20 -19.95 -27.71
CA ASP A 37 2.12 -19.60 -28.81
C ASP A 37 3.45 -18.98 -28.33
N GLY A 38 3.67 -18.95 -27.01
CA GLY A 38 4.86 -18.38 -26.37
C GLY A 38 4.85 -16.86 -26.22
N LYS A 39 3.84 -16.15 -26.73
CA LYS A 39 3.75 -14.68 -26.69
C LYS A 39 3.13 -14.18 -25.39
N PRO A 40 3.44 -12.94 -24.96
CA PRO A 40 2.77 -12.35 -23.81
C PRO A 40 1.30 -12.07 -24.13
N VAL A 41 0.41 -12.54 -23.27
CA VAL A 41 -1.01 -12.21 -23.25
C VAL A 41 -1.25 -11.26 -22.09
N ARG A 42 -1.81 -10.08 -22.39
CA ARG A 42 -2.20 -9.08 -21.40
C ARG A 42 -3.72 -9.04 -21.29
N THR A 43 -4.23 -9.24 -20.08
CA THR A 43 -5.66 -9.15 -19.78
C THR A 43 -6.11 -7.69 -19.64
N ALA A 44 -7.41 -7.46 -19.50
CA ALA A 44 -7.96 -6.14 -19.23
C ALA A 44 -7.30 -5.51 -17.99
N ALA A 45 -7.15 -4.19 -17.97
CA ALA A 45 -6.56 -3.50 -16.80
C ALA A 45 -7.41 -3.74 -15.55
N THR A 46 -6.75 -3.90 -14.40
CA THR A 46 -7.45 -3.97 -13.11
C THR A 46 -8.06 -2.62 -12.75
N ARG A 47 -9.15 -2.67 -11.96
CA ARG A 47 -9.72 -1.47 -11.37
C ARG A 47 -8.89 -1.02 -10.18
N LEU A 48 -8.75 0.28 -10.01
CA LEU A 48 -8.18 0.86 -8.80
C LEU A 48 -9.16 0.70 -7.62
N ILE A 49 -8.66 0.28 -6.46
CA ILE A 49 -9.44 0.12 -5.23
C ILE A 49 -9.88 1.49 -4.72
N ALA A 50 -11.17 1.78 -4.81
CA ALA A 50 -11.71 3.09 -4.44
C ALA A 50 -11.73 3.32 -2.92
N ASN A 51 -12.19 2.33 -2.15
CA ASN A 51 -12.24 2.40 -0.70
C ASN A 51 -11.04 1.67 -0.09
N LEU A 52 -10.02 2.43 0.32
CA LEU A 52 -8.82 1.87 0.95
C LEU A 52 -9.07 1.38 2.38
N ASP A 53 -10.06 1.93 3.08
CA ASP A 53 -10.41 1.51 4.46
C ASP A 53 -11.07 0.13 4.48
N ALA A 54 -11.61 -0.34 3.35
CA ALA A 54 -12.15 -1.69 3.23
C ALA A 54 -11.06 -2.77 3.09
N GLN A 55 -9.79 -2.38 2.94
CA GLN A 55 -8.69 -3.34 2.92
C GLN A 55 -8.25 -3.67 4.35
N PRO A 56 -7.87 -4.92 4.62
CA PRO A 56 -7.27 -5.26 5.90
C PRO A 56 -5.94 -4.49 6.07
N TRP A 57 -5.51 -4.30 7.31
CA TRP A 57 -4.16 -3.82 7.56
C TRP A 57 -3.13 -4.82 7.02
N PRO A 58 -1.94 -4.34 6.60
CA PRO A 58 -0.86 -5.22 6.21
C PRO A 58 -0.55 -6.24 7.31
N ASP A 59 -0.42 -7.52 6.92
CA ASP A 59 -0.04 -8.61 7.83
C ASP A 59 1.43 -8.48 8.24
N ARG A 60 1.67 -7.58 9.20
CA ARG A 60 3.00 -7.33 9.76
C ARG A 60 3.44 -8.41 10.75
N GLU A 61 2.51 -9.23 11.23
CA GLU A 61 2.85 -10.32 12.16
C GLU A 61 3.47 -11.52 11.43
N SER A 62 3.21 -11.67 10.13
CA SER A 62 3.94 -12.61 9.27
C SER A 62 5.41 -12.27 9.03
N ILE A 63 5.85 -11.06 9.40
CA ILE A 63 7.19 -10.53 9.17
C ILE A 63 7.91 -10.31 10.51
N ASP A 64 9.21 -10.59 10.55
CA ASP A 64 10.07 -10.23 11.69
C ASP A 64 10.36 -8.72 11.70
N ILE A 65 9.35 -7.93 12.08
CA ILE A 65 9.44 -6.47 12.22
C ILE A 65 10.54 -6.03 13.20
N PRO A 66 10.74 -6.68 14.37
CA PRO A 66 11.84 -6.34 15.25
C PRO A 66 13.22 -6.41 14.57
N ARG A 67 13.47 -7.45 13.77
CA ARG A 67 14.71 -7.57 13.00
C ARG A 67 14.83 -6.48 11.93
N TYR A 68 13.74 -6.16 11.24
CA TYR A 68 13.72 -5.06 10.27
C TYR A 68 14.04 -3.71 10.93
N MET A 69 13.44 -3.43 12.10
CA MET A 69 13.70 -2.22 12.88
C MET A 69 15.14 -2.14 13.41
N GLN A 70 15.71 -3.28 13.82
CA GLN A 70 17.11 -3.35 14.23
C GLN A 70 18.05 -2.99 13.08
N ALA A 71 17.81 -3.54 11.88
CA ALA A 71 18.59 -3.21 10.70
C ALA A 71 18.50 -1.71 10.38
N TRP A 72 17.29 -1.13 10.46
CA TRP A 72 17.08 0.31 10.29
C TRP A 72 17.88 1.14 11.31
N ARG A 73 17.81 0.80 12.60
CA ARG A 73 18.59 1.49 13.63
C ARG A 73 20.09 1.43 13.37
N GLN A 74 20.61 0.27 12.94
CA GLN A 74 22.03 0.09 12.66
C GLN A 74 22.52 0.96 11.49
N HIS A 75 21.70 1.15 10.46
CA HIS A 75 22.11 1.87 9.25
C HIS A 75 21.66 3.34 9.19
N HIS A 76 20.62 3.72 9.93
CA HIS A 76 20.00 5.04 9.86
C HIS A 76 19.85 5.74 11.22
N GLY A 77 20.23 5.08 12.33
CA GLY A 77 20.15 5.63 13.68
C GLY A 77 18.75 5.65 14.29
N THR A 78 17.72 5.27 13.53
CA THR A 78 16.31 5.23 13.95
C THR A 78 15.63 4.02 13.33
N ALA A 79 14.65 3.44 14.02
CA ALA A 79 13.74 2.45 13.47
C ALA A 79 12.52 3.13 12.86
N SER A 80 12.16 2.71 11.65
CA SER A 80 10.98 3.17 10.97
C SER A 80 10.07 2.01 10.58
N VAL A 81 8.75 2.22 10.66
CA VAL A 81 7.75 1.32 10.07
C VAL A 81 6.88 2.12 9.11
N SER A 82 6.61 1.55 7.95
CA SER A 82 5.86 2.25 6.91
C SER A 82 4.35 2.23 7.16
N VAL A 83 3.69 3.32 6.74
CA VAL A 83 2.25 3.49 6.70
C VAL A 83 1.88 4.07 5.34
N ILE A 84 0.81 3.56 4.73
CA ILE A 84 0.20 4.15 3.53
C ILE A 84 -1.11 4.80 3.97
N THR A 85 -1.22 6.11 3.74
CA THR A 85 -2.44 6.89 3.99
C THR A 85 -3.21 7.14 2.68
N ALA A 86 -2.52 7.12 1.55
CA ALA A 86 -3.08 7.35 0.23
C ALA A 86 -2.39 6.54 -0.88
N ARG A 87 -3.13 6.23 -1.94
CA ARG A 87 -2.60 5.62 -3.17
C ARG A 87 -2.80 6.52 -4.37
N GLY A 88 -1.72 6.70 -5.13
CA GLY A 88 -1.68 7.47 -6.37
C GLY A 88 -1.39 8.96 -6.14
N CYS A 89 -1.05 9.63 -7.23
CA CYS A 89 -0.80 11.05 -7.29
C CYS A 89 -1.50 11.65 -8.52
N PRO A 90 -2.26 12.75 -8.40
CA PRO A 90 -3.04 13.29 -9.52
C PRO A 90 -2.17 14.09 -10.51
N TYR A 91 -0.86 14.21 -10.26
CA TYR A 91 0.05 14.91 -11.14
C TYR A 91 0.57 14.02 -12.28
N HIS A 92 1.00 14.65 -13.36
CA HIS A 92 1.52 14.02 -14.58
C HIS A 92 2.97 14.45 -14.86
N CYS A 93 3.83 14.32 -13.86
CA CYS A 93 5.24 14.72 -13.98
C CYS A 93 5.98 13.80 -14.96
N ASN A 94 6.70 14.38 -15.93
CA ASN A 94 7.40 13.63 -17.00
C ASN A 94 8.54 12.72 -16.51
N TRP A 95 8.99 12.89 -15.26
CA TRP A 95 10.08 12.15 -14.64
C TRP A 95 9.60 11.20 -13.53
N CYS A 96 8.28 11.07 -13.34
CA CYS A 96 7.71 10.25 -12.28
C CYS A 96 7.77 8.76 -12.62
N SER A 97 8.11 7.93 -11.64
CA SER A 97 8.15 6.46 -11.75
C SER A 97 6.83 5.78 -11.33
N HIS A 98 5.76 6.54 -11.01
CA HIS A 98 4.48 5.95 -10.59
C HIS A 98 3.88 5.09 -11.71
N SER A 99 3.90 3.78 -11.51
CA SER A 99 3.36 2.78 -12.44
C SER A 99 2.23 1.96 -11.86
N VAL A 100 2.04 1.97 -10.53
CA VAL A 100 1.13 1.06 -9.82
C VAL A 100 -0.23 1.70 -9.53
N TYR A 101 -0.25 2.87 -8.88
CA TYR A 101 -1.47 3.46 -8.33
C TYR A 101 -2.18 4.48 -9.23
N GLY A 102 -1.60 4.75 -10.41
CA GLY A 102 -2.16 5.63 -11.44
C GLY A 102 -2.24 7.12 -11.03
N HIS A 103 -2.98 7.89 -11.81
CA HIS A 103 -3.12 9.35 -11.66
C HIS A 103 -4.32 9.79 -10.82
N THR A 104 -4.70 8.98 -9.83
CA THR A 104 -5.77 9.30 -8.88
C THR A 104 -5.16 9.57 -7.51
N HIS A 105 -5.92 10.12 -6.56
CA HIS A 105 -5.46 10.26 -5.17
C HIS A 105 -6.53 9.76 -4.21
N ARG A 106 -6.47 8.46 -3.91
CA ARG A 106 -7.43 7.75 -3.06
C ARG A 106 -6.87 7.68 -1.66
N ARG A 107 -7.64 8.07 -0.65
CA ARG A 107 -7.18 8.21 0.73
C ARG A 107 -7.97 7.28 1.65
N ARG A 108 -7.29 6.83 2.69
CA ARG A 108 -7.94 6.25 3.88
C ARG A 108 -8.57 7.34 4.72
N SER A 109 -9.51 7.00 5.59
CA SER A 109 -10.03 7.97 6.56
C SER A 109 -8.96 8.32 7.60
N PRO A 110 -8.90 9.57 8.09
CA PRO A 110 -7.96 9.97 9.13
C PRO A 110 -7.99 9.07 10.37
N GLY A 111 -9.20 8.69 10.82
CA GLY A 111 -9.39 7.80 11.96
C GLY A 111 -8.80 6.41 11.72
N ALA A 112 -9.06 5.80 10.55
CA ALA A 112 -8.53 4.48 10.23
C ALA A 112 -6.99 4.46 10.13
N VAL A 113 -6.37 5.56 9.70
CA VAL A 113 -4.89 5.68 9.72
C VAL A 113 -4.39 5.85 11.16
N ALA A 114 -5.06 6.66 11.97
CA ALA A 114 -4.70 6.84 13.38
C ALA A 114 -4.85 5.54 14.19
N ASP A 115 -5.87 4.72 13.90
CA ASP A 115 -6.05 3.37 14.49
C ASP A 115 -4.84 2.47 14.19
N GLU A 116 -4.38 2.45 12.94
CA GLU A 116 -3.20 1.65 12.58
C GLU A 116 -1.94 2.18 13.25
N VAL A 117 -1.76 3.50 13.31
CA VAL A 117 -0.59 4.11 13.98
C VAL A 117 -0.57 3.78 15.47
N GLU A 118 -1.71 3.89 16.15
CA GLU A 118 -1.83 3.52 17.56
C GLU A 118 -1.47 2.05 17.79
N TRP A 119 -1.97 1.17 16.92
CA TRP A 119 -1.63 -0.25 16.96
C TRP A 119 -0.13 -0.50 16.72
N LEU A 120 0.49 0.17 15.75
CA LEU A 120 1.92 0.06 15.45
C LEU A 120 2.80 0.50 16.62
N LEU A 121 2.43 1.61 17.27
CA LEU A 121 3.12 2.10 18.46
C LEU A 121 3.04 1.09 19.60
N GLY A 122 1.84 0.57 19.88
CA GLY A 122 1.65 -0.43 20.93
C GLY A 122 2.31 -1.78 20.64
N ARG A 123 2.42 -2.17 19.37
CA ARG A 123 2.92 -3.49 18.96
C ARG A 123 4.43 -3.54 18.75
N TYR A 124 5.01 -2.47 18.21
CA TYR A 124 6.40 -2.45 17.74
C TYR A 124 7.24 -1.29 18.27
N ASP A 125 6.61 -0.22 18.77
CA ASP A 125 7.27 0.98 19.30
C ASP A 125 8.39 1.54 18.37
N PRO A 126 8.05 1.94 17.12
CA PRO A 126 9.02 2.55 16.23
C PRO A 126 9.39 3.98 16.62
N ASP A 127 10.61 4.38 16.29
CA ASP A 127 11.13 5.71 16.60
C ASP A 127 10.50 6.77 15.68
N MET A 128 10.08 6.36 14.47
CA MET A 128 9.38 7.18 13.50
C MET A 128 8.51 6.33 12.56
N LEU A 129 7.60 6.97 11.84
CA LEU A 129 6.85 6.35 10.74
C LEU A 129 7.51 6.70 9.39
N TRP A 130 7.31 5.85 8.40
CA TRP A 130 7.62 6.17 7.00
C TRP A 130 6.30 6.28 6.23
N ILE A 131 5.93 7.49 5.84
CA ILE A 131 4.74 7.69 5.00
C ILE A 131 5.09 7.31 3.56
N ALA A 132 4.63 6.13 3.13
CA ALA A 132 4.92 5.55 1.82
C ALA A 132 3.98 6.05 0.71
N ASP A 133 3.38 7.22 0.90
CA ASP A 133 2.47 7.80 -0.07
C ASP A 133 3.24 8.46 -1.21
N ASP A 134 2.67 8.39 -2.41
CA ASP A 134 3.14 9.11 -3.59
C ASP A 134 3.17 10.64 -3.38
N VAL A 135 2.18 11.17 -2.64
CA VAL A 135 2.09 12.61 -2.28
C VAL A 135 1.23 12.84 -1.03
N PHE A 136 1.86 12.82 0.15
CA PHE A 136 1.14 12.91 1.42
C PHE A 136 0.37 14.25 1.64
N THR A 137 0.99 15.38 1.31
CA THR A 137 0.52 16.70 1.78
C THR A 137 -0.52 17.39 0.90
N ILE A 138 -1.04 16.71 -0.13
CA ILE A 138 -1.88 17.34 -1.16
C ILE A 138 -3.26 17.79 -0.65
N HIS A 139 -3.75 17.24 0.46
CA HIS A 139 -5.10 17.51 0.96
C HIS A 139 -5.09 18.10 2.38
N PRO A 140 -5.04 19.44 2.53
CA PRO A 140 -4.92 20.11 3.82
C PRO A 140 -6.01 19.73 4.83
N GLY A 141 -7.27 19.63 4.39
CA GLY A 141 -8.38 19.26 5.27
C GLY A 141 -8.23 17.85 5.87
N TRP A 142 -7.60 16.94 5.13
CA TRP A 142 -7.36 15.57 5.61
C TRP A 142 -6.21 15.58 6.62
N LEU A 143 -5.14 16.34 6.35
CA LEU A 143 -4.02 16.51 7.28
C LEU A 143 -4.47 17.09 8.63
N PHE A 144 -5.35 18.09 8.62
CA PHE A 144 -5.86 18.66 9.86
C PHE A 144 -6.74 17.68 10.64
N GLN A 145 -7.57 16.89 9.96
CA GLN A 145 -8.36 15.84 10.59
C GLN A 145 -7.44 14.75 11.17
N TYR A 146 -6.43 14.31 10.43
CA TYR A 146 -5.47 13.32 10.88
C TYR A 146 -4.65 13.82 12.08
N ALA A 147 -4.18 15.06 12.05
CA ALA A 147 -3.51 15.68 13.19
C ALA A 147 -4.43 15.78 14.41
N ALA A 148 -5.73 16.04 14.22
CA ALA A 148 -6.70 16.05 15.31
C ALA A 148 -6.92 14.65 15.91
N GLU A 149 -7.00 13.61 15.09
CA GLU A 149 -7.08 12.21 15.53
C GLU A 149 -5.88 11.82 16.39
N LEU A 150 -4.66 12.06 15.89
CA LEU A 150 -3.43 11.75 16.64
C LEU A 150 -3.37 12.54 17.97
N LYS A 151 -3.72 13.84 17.94
CA LYS A 151 -3.76 14.68 19.14
C LYS A 151 -4.78 14.18 20.15
N GLY A 152 -5.95 13.76 19.71
CA GLY A 152 -7.00 13.20 20.56
C GLY A 152 -6.58 11.94 21.30
N ARG A 153 -5.71 11.13 20.67
CA ARG A 153 -5.12 9.90 21.23
C ARG A 153 -3.84 10.13 22.02
N GLY A 154 -3.34 11.37 22.07
CA GLY A 154 -2.05 11.69 22.70
C GLY A 154 -0.84 11.16 21.93
N ILE A 155 -0.99 10.78 20.67
CA ILE A 155 0.06 10.23 19.83
C ILE A 155 0.96 11.36 19.32
N ARG A 156 2.27 11.21 19.51
CA ARG A 156 3.31 12.10 18.99
C ARG A 156 4.48 11.26 18.50
N ILE A 157 4.57 11.08 17.19
CA ILE A 157 5.63 10.33 16.53
C ILE A 157 6.13 11.10 15.30
N PRO A 158 7.45 11.19 15.06
CA PRO A 158 8.00 11.73 13.82
C PRO A 158 7.60 10.90 12.60
N PHE A 159 7.48 11.54 11.44
CA PHE A 159 7.24 10.88 10.16
C PHE A 159 7.87 11.68 9.02
#